data_AF-A0A9W9G8I3-F1
#
_entry.id   AF-A0A9W9G8I3-F1
#
_cell.length_a   1.000
_cell.length_b   1.000
_cell.length_c   1.000
_cell.angle_alpha   90.00
_cell.angle_beta   90.00
_cell.angle_gamma   90.00
#
_symmetry.space_group_name_H-M   'P 1'
#
loop_
_entity.id
_entity.type
_entity.pdbx_description
1 polymer ?
#
loop_
_entity_poly.entity_id
_entity_poly.type
_entity_poly.pdbx_seq_one_letter_code
_entity_poly.pdbx_strand_id
1 'polypeptide(L)'
;MARNIQSAVKTASHVIPVHKKYTLQSTGIWERIRRVLAVDPERSTGIPLNSQFRLPTPGSLPPLSYDDPVTVPAGDLADNPYWKRDVRRNYPQLSTFTQADSVGLLTVGSEAAPKDDVLQLGEAGAKQLVSVKEQAEERGLAALFEQDKKSIQGVLGANGLPPTPAGMNTTPVAQQSKYELTEEQSYDGK
;
A
#
# COMPACT_ATOMS: atom_id res chain seq x y z
N MET A 1 0.52 -16.96 -38.81
CA MET A 1 0.13 -15.88 -39.72
C MET A 1 -0.93 -14.96 -39.12
N ALA A 2 -2.10 -15.44 -38.69
CA ALA A 2 -3.17 -14.56 -38.16
C ALA A 2 -2.85 -13.82 -36.84
N ARG A 3 -2.15 -14.46 -35.89
CA ARG A 3 -1.78 -13.82 -34.60
C ARG A 3 -0.80 -12.65 -34.77
N ASN A 4 0.20 -12.78 -35.65
CA ASN A 4 1.19 -11.72 -35.90
C ASN A 4 0.58 -10.51 -36.61
N ILE A 5 -0.43 -10.73 -37.47
CA ILE A 5 -1.19 -9.65 -38.11
C ILE A 5 -2.04 -8.92 -37.08
N GLN A 6 -2.68 -9.65 -36.15
CA GLN A 6 -3.45 -9.04 -35.07
C GLN A 6 -2.58 -8.23 -34.10
N SER A 7 -1.38 -8.70 -33.73
CA SER A 7 -0.48 -7.92 -32.86
C SER A 7 0.09 -6.68 -33.58
N ALA A 8 0.49 -6.79 -34.85
CA ALA A 8 0.97 -5.64 -35.63
C ALA A 8 -0.11 -4.55 -35.84
N VAL A 9 -1.36 -4.95 -36.10
CA VAL A 9 -2.51 -4.03 -36.22
C VAL A 9 -2.83 -3.36 -34.88
N LYS A 10 -2.64 -4.07 -33.77
CA LYS A 10 -2.87 -3.55 -32.41
C LYS A 10 -1.74 -2.61 -31.96
N THR A 11 -0.48 -2.92 -32.26
CA THR A 11 0.68 -2.04 -32.03
C THR A 11 0.57 -0.75 -32.84
N ALA A 12 0.04 -0.80 -34.06
CA ALA A 12 -0.25 0.38 -34.86
C ALA A 12 -1.28 1.34 -34.20
N SER A 13 -2.13 0.84 -33.28
CA SER A 13 -3.09 1.69 -32.54
C SER A 13 -2.42 2.61 -31.51
N HIS A 14 -1.22 2.27 -31.03
CA HIS A 14 -0.42 3.11 -30.12
C HIS A 14 0.54 4.06 -30.86
N VAL A 15 0.62 3.96 -32.19
CA VAL A 15 1.48 4.85 -32.99
C VAL A 15 0.81 6.21 -33.11
N ILE A 16 1.32 7.19 -32.35
CA ILE A 16 0.86 8.57 -32.42
C ILE A 16 1.55 9.28 -33.59
N PRO A 17 0.81 9.95 -34.48
CA PRO A 17 1.41 10.57 -35.64
C PRO A 17 2.25 11.82 -35.29
N VAL A 18 3.29 12.12 -36.09
CA VAL A 18 4.25 13.22 -35.79
C VAL A 18 3.56 14.56 -35.56
N HIS A 19 2.54 14.89 -36.35
CA HIS A 19 1.82 16.17 -36.24
C HIS A 19 1.09 16.36 -34.89
N LYS A 20 0.84 15.28 -34.14
CA LYS A 20 0.28 15.33 -32.77
C LYS A 20 1.38 15.40 -31.69
N LYS A 21 2.65 15.40 -32.08
CA LYS A 21 3.80 15.51 -31.17
C LYS A 21 4.30 16.96 -31.17
N TYR A 22 4.51 17.50 -29.96
CA TYR A 22 4.97 18.87 -29.72
C TYR A 22 6.48 19.03 -29.97
N THR A 23 6.90 18.79 -31.21
CA THR A 23 8.30 18.87 -31.66
C THR A 23 8.40 19.60 -32.98
N LEU A 24 9.54 20.24 -33.23
CA LEU A 24 9.85 20.90 -34.50
C LEU A 24 9.89 19.89 -35.65
N GLN A 25 9.18 20.21 -36.74
CA GLN A 25 8.97 19.30 -37.87
C GLN A 25 9.61 19.87 -39.14
N SER A 26 9.99 18.97 -40.05
CA SER A 26 10.32 19.35 -41.41
C SER A 26 9.07 19.89 -42.13
N THR A 27 9.25 20.78 -43.10
CA THR A 27 8.16 21.37 -43.87
C THR A 27 8.41 21.27 -45.38
N GLY A 28 7.35 21.29 -46.18
CA GLY A 28 7.45 21.30 -47.64
C GLY A 28 8.09 20.03 -48.21
N ILE A 29 9.02 20.17 -49.16
CA ILE A 29 9.67 19.04 -49.82
C ILE A 29 10.51 18.18 -48.85
N TRP A 30 11.08 18.79 -47.81
CA TRP A 30 11.89 18.09 -46.81
C TRP A 30 11.08 17.12 -45.95
N GLU A 31 9.82 17.41 -45.69
CA GLU A 31 8.92 16.48 -45.00
C GLU A 31 8.57 15.28 -45.87
N ARG A 32 8.42 15.47 -47.19
CA ARG A 32 8.22 14.35 -48.14
C ARG A 32 9.45 13.45 -48.18
N ILE A 33 10.65 14.03 -48.25
CA ILE A 33 11.91 13.28 -48.22
C ILE A 33 12.06 12.50 -46.92
N ARG A 34 11.81 13.16 -45.77
CA ARG A 34 11.86 12.51 -44.45
C ARG A 34 10.92 11.32 -44.37
N ARG A 35 9.67 11.46 -44.81
CA ARG A 35 8.68 10.36 -44.78
C ARG A 35 9.09 9.16 -45.62
N VAL A 36 9.83 9.37 -46.70
CA VAL A 36 10.32 8.29 -47.58
C VAL A 36 11.59 7.64 -47.03
N LEU A 37 12.49 8.41 -46.42
CA LEU A 37 13.82 7.92 -46.00
C LEU A 37 13.90 7.51 -44.52
N ALA A 38 12.92 7.87 -43.68
CA ALA A 38 12.90 7.47 -42.28
C ALA A 38 12.44 6.03 -42.10
N VAL A 39 13.14 5.28 -41.23
CA VAL A 39 12.75 3.90 -40.85
C VAL A 39 11.37 3.86 -40.19
N ASP A 40 11.08 4.89 -39.36
CA ASP A 40 9.77 5.13 -38.78
C ASP A 40 9.39 6.60 -39.04
N PRO A 41 8.48 6.88 -39.99
CA PRO A 41 8.06 8.24 -40.30
C PRO A 41 7.30 8.90 -39.15
N GLU A 42 6.78 8.12 -38.19
CA GLU A 42 6.06 8.65 -37.03
C GLU A 42 6.99 9.03 -35.87
N ARG A 43 8.28 8.69 -35.93
CA ARG A 43 9.29 9.13 -34.95
C ARG A 43 9.59 10.62 -35.09
N SER A 44 9.59 11.37 -33.99
CA SER A 44 9.92 12.81 -33.94
C SER A 44 11.42 13.08 -33.81
N THR A 45 11.82 14.33 -34.04
CA THR A 45 13.20 14.84 -33.90
C THR A 45 13.60 15.10 -32.44
N GLY A 46 12.63 15.16 -31.52
CA GLY A 46 12.85 15.44 -30.11
C GLY A 46 13.18 16.90 -29.78
N ILE A 47 13.15 17.81 -30.75
CA ILE A 47 13.40 19.25 -30.53
C ILE A 47 12.07 19.91 -30.15
N PRO A 48 11.90 20.49 -28.95
CA PRO A 48 10.66 21.16 -28.55
C PRO A 48 10.35 22.39 -29.41
N LEU A 49 9.08 22.76 -29.48
CA LEU A 49 8.65 24.00 -30.15
C LEU A 49 8.93 25.20 -29.24
N ASN A 50 9.89 26.07 -29.62
CA ASN A 50 10.28 27.25 -28.83
C ASN A 50 9.12 28.20 -28.50
N SER A 51 8.09 28.26 -29.35
CA SER A 51 6.93 29.14 -29.15
C SER A 51 5.94 28.65 -28.09
N GLN A 52 6.04 27.39 -27.65
CA GLN A 52 5.10 26.77 -26.72
C GLN A 52 5.81 26.15 -25.51
N PHE A 53 7.01 25.62 -25.71
CA PHE A 53 7.77 24.98 -24.65
C PHE A 53 8.39 26.02 -23.74
N ARG A 54 7.91 26.10 -22.49
CA ARG A 54 8.42 27.00 -21.45
C ARG A 54 8.33 28.49 -21.86
N LEU A 55 7.30 28.83 -22.63
CA LEU A 55 6.95 30.18 -23.00
C LEU A 55 5.45 30.40 -22.69
N PRO A 56 5.08 31.27 -21.74
CA PRO A 56 5.93 32.19 -20.97
C PRO A 56 6.94 31.49 -20.06
N THR A 57 8.03 32.17 -19.72
CA THR A 57 9.01 31.62 -18.76
C THR A 57 8.36 31.50 -17.38
N PRO A 58 8.80 30.56 -16.51
CA PRO A 58 8.19 30.39 -15.20
C PRO A 58 8.12 31.67 -14.34
N GLY A 59 9.09 32.59 -14.49
CA GLY A 59 9.12 33.86 -13.78
C GLY A 59 8.32 34.99 -14.43
N SER A 60 7.65 34.73 -15.56
CA SER A 60 6.79 35.71 -16.24
C SER A 60 5.33 35.66 -15.75
N LEU A 61 4.99 34.74 -14.85
CA LEU A 61 3.68 34.69 -14.22
C LEU A 61 3.53 35.86 -13.23
N PRO A 62 2.33 36.48 -13.12
CA PRO A 62 2.09 37.50 -12.11
C PRO A 62 2.39 36.96 -10.71
N PRO A 63 3.15 37.68 -9.86
CA PRO A 63 3.60 37.14 -8.56
C PRO A 63 2.45 36.84 -7.59
N LEU A 64 1.27 37.42 -7.80
CA LEU A 64 0.07 37.25 -6.98
C LEU A 64 -0.98 36.34 -7.64
N SER A 65 -0.64 35.60 -8.71
CA SER A 65 -1.60 34.70 -9.35
C SER A 65 -1.77 33.36 -8.64
N TYR A 66 -0.95 33.06 -7.63
CA TYR A 66 -0.95 31.79 -6.92
C TYR A 66 -1.30 32.02 -5.46
N ASP A 67 -2.31 31.28 -5.00
CA ASP A 67 -2.67 31.15 -3.60
C ASP A 67 -2.38 29.72 -3.13
N ASP A 68 -1.84 29.58 -1.92
CA ASP A 68 -1.56 28.27 -1.34
C ASP A 68 -2.86 27.48 -1.17
N PRO A 69 -2.99 26.29 -1.78
CA PRO A 69 -4.20 25.50 -1.64
C PRO A 69 -4.31 24.95 -0.22
N VAL A 70 -5.52 25.06 0.34
CA VAL A 70 -5.87 24.48 1.63
C VAL A 70 -6.97 23.44 1.44
N THR A 71 -6.93 22.37 2.23
CA THR A 71 -7.96 21.32 2.21
C THR A 71 -8.93 21.52 3.36
N VAL A 72 -10.23 21.34 3.12
CA VAL A 72 -11.24 21.25 4.19
C VAL A 72 -11.24 19.80 4.70
N PRO A 73 -11.12 19.54 6.02
CA PRO A 73 -11.30 20.48 7.14
C PRO A 73 -10.02 21.16 7.68
N ALA A 74 -8.83 20.87 7.15
CA ALA A 74 -7.57 21.37 7.69
C ALA A 74 -7.40 22.91 7.66
N GLY A 75 -7.98 23.58 6.66
CA GLY A 75 -7.96 25.03 6.49
C GLY A 75 -9.10 25.79 7.19
N ASP A 76 -10.00 25.10 7.91
CA ASP A 76 -11.12 25.76 8.59
C ASP A 76 -10.63 26.61 9.77
N LEU A 77 -11.20 27.81 9.90
CA LEU A 77 -10.88 28.79 10.94
C LEU A 77 -11.67 28.53 12.23
N ALA A 78 -12.85 27.93 12.12
CA ALA A 78 -13.68 27.53 13.25
C ALA A 78 -13.55 26.04 13.51
N ASP A 79 -13.78 25.61 14.77
CA ASP A 79 -13.89 24.19 15.15
C ASP A 79 -12.72 23.25 14.75
N ASN A 80 -11.54 23.81 14.46
CA ASN A 80 -10.36 23.08 13.99
C ASN A 80 -9.17 23.12 14.98
N PRO A 81 -9.36 22.69 16.24
CA PRO A 81 -8.30 22.72 17.23
C PRO A 81 -7.19 21.72 16.89
N TYR A 82 -5.94 22.14 17.04
CA TYR A 82 -4.76 21.35 16.64
C TYR A 82 -4.72 19.94 17.26
N TRP A 83 -5.11 19.78 18.52
CA TRP A 83 -5.05 18.49 19.22
C TRP A 83 -5.92 17.39 18.60
N LYS A 84 -7.02 17.74 17.88
CA LYS A 84 -7.85 16.76 17.16
C LYS A 84 -7.19 16.23 15.89
N ARG A 85 -6.26 16.99 15.31
CA ARG A 85 -5.52 16.67 14.07
C ARG A 85 -4.05 16.39 14.31
N ASP A 86 -3.62 16.31 15.57
CA ASP A 86 -2.23 16.02 15.93
C ASP A 86 -1.93 14.53 15.83
N VAL A 87 -1.79 14.04 14.59
CA VAL A 87 -1.41 12.65 14.29
C VAL A 87 -0.02 12.29 14.80
N ARG A 88 0.86 13.28 14.98
CA ARG A 88 2.23 13.05 15.48
C ARG A 88 2.23 12.57 16.93
N ARG A 89 1.34 13.10 17.77
CA ARG A 89 1.21 12.68 19.18
C ARG A 89 0.26 11.49 19.35
N ASN A 90 -0.65 11.29 18.42
CA ASN A 90 -1.57 10.16 18.41
C ASN A 90 -1.01 8.95 17.61
N TYR A 91 0.26 8.62 17.83
CA TYR A 91 0.90 7.48 17.17
C TYR A 91 0.55 6.17 17.90
N PRO A 92 0.40 5.04 17.18
CA PRO A 92 0.19 3.75 17.82
C PRO A 92 1.44 3.35 18.62
N GLN A 93 1.25 2.97 19.88
CA GLN A 93 2.34 2.51 20.73
C GLN A 93 2.84 1.13 20.29
N LEU A 94 4.15 0.90 20.41
CA LEU A 94 4.73 -0.41 20.14
C LEU A 94 4.34 -1.38 21.26
N SER A 95 3.62 -2.45 20.92
CA SER A 95 3.33 -3.54 21.84
C SER A 95 4.44 -4.58 21.80
N THR A 96 5.15 -4.76 22.91
CA THR A 96 6.16 -5.81 23.06
C THR A 96 5.64 -6.89 24.00
N PHE A 97 5.78 -8.16 23.60
CA PHE A 97 5.35 -9.31 24.40
C PHE A 97 6.54 -10.17 24.79
N THR A 98 6.65 -10.50 26.06
CA THR A 98 7.58 -11.49 26.57
C THR A 98 6.94 -12.88 26.58
N GLN A 99 7.77 -13.90 26.84
CA GLN A 99 7.28 -15.25 27.05
C GLN A 99 6.32 -15.32 28.26
N ALA A 100 6.61 -14.56 29.31
CA ALA A 100 5.78 -14.50 30.51
C ALA A 100 4.40 -13.88 30.25
N ASP A 101 4.34 -12.82 29.44
CA ASP A 101 3.07 -12.20 29.04
C ASP A 101 2.18 -13.19 28.26
N SER A 102 2.80 -13.99 27.39
CA SER A 102 2.09 -15.03 26.61
C SER A 102 1.54 -16.13 27.52
N VAL A 103 2.31 -16.58 28.52
CA VAL A 103 1.84 -17.56 29.53
C VAL A 103 0.67 -16.99 30.33
N GLY A 104 0.75 -15.71 30.73
CA GLY A 104 -0.34 -15.01 31.41
C GLY A 104 -1.62 -15.05 30.59
N LEU A 105 -1.57 -14.61 29.33
CA LEU A 105 -2.71 -14.64 28.41
C LEU A 105 -3.29 -16.06 28.22
N LEU A 106 -2.43 -17.07 28.12
CA LEU A 106 -2.88 -18.47 27.99
C LEU A 106 -3.46 -19.03 29.29
N THR A 107 -3.05 -18.54 30.46
CA THR A 107 -3.49 -19.05 31.76
C THR A 107 -4.79 -18.41 32.23
N VAL A 108 -4.88 -17.07 32.18
CA VAL A 108 -6.02 -16.32 32.73
C VAL A 108 -6.94 -15.71 31.68
N GLY A 109 -6.55 -15.74 30.40
CA GLY A 109 -7.30 -15.14 29.30
C GLY A 109 -6.91 -13.68 29.01
N SER A 110 -7.79 -12.99 28.30
CA SER A 110 -7.61 -11.58 27.89
C SER A 110 -8.80 -10.74 28.34
N GLU A 111 -8.71 -9.42 28.25
CA GLU A 111 -9.85 -8.53 28.53
C GLU A 111 -11.07 -8.85 27.65
N ALA A 112 -10.85 -9.23 26.39
CA ALA A 112 -11.93 -9.59 25.47
C ALA A 112 -12.55 -10.98 25.73
N ALA A 113 -11.78 -11.88 26.36
CA ALA A 113 -12.19 -13.25 26.65
C ALA A 113 -11.47 -13.74 27.93
N PRO A 114 -11.97 -13.34 29.12
CA PRO A 114 -11.41 -13.78 30.39
C PRO A 114 -11.74 -15.25 30.63
N LYS A 115 -10.83 -15.99 31.27
CA LYS A 115 -11.11 -17.35 31.75
C LYS A 115 -11.73 -17.25 33.14
N ASP A 116 -13.05 -17.01 33.18
CA ASP A 116 -13.80 -16.79 34.43
C ASP A 116 -13.66 -17.94 35.44
N ASP A 117 -13.41 -19.17 34.95
CA ASP A 117 -13.18 -20.35 35.80
C ASP A 117 -11.82 -20.32 36.54
N VAL A 118 -10.87 -19.53 36.05
CA VAL A 118 -9.47 -19.50 36.54
C VAL A 118 -9.13 -18.16 37.17
N LEU A 119 -9.60 -17.05 36.61
CA LEU A 119 -9.29 -15.71 37.06
C LEU A 119 -10.12 -15.35 38.30
N GLN A 120 -9.44 -15.16 39.43
CA GLN A 120 -10.08 -14.71 40.66
C GLN A 120 -10.44 -13.22 40.59
N LEU A 121 -11.50 -12.83 41.30
CA LEU A 121 -11.97 -11.43 41.35
C LEU A 121 -11.30 -10.65 42.49
N GLY A 122 -11.11 -9.35 42.29
CA GLY A 122 -10.60 -8.42 43.31
C GLY A 122 -9.12 -8.63 43.63
N GLU A 123 -8.75 -8.45 44.91
CA GLU A 123 -7.34 -8.50 45.36
C GLU A 123 -6.70 -9.88 45.12
N ALA A 124 -7.51 -10.94 45.17
CA ALA A 124 -7.05 -12.30 44.92
C ALA A 124 -6.60 -12.49 43.46
N GLY A 125 -7.33 -11.90 42.51
CA GLY A 125 -6.95 -11.84 41.10
C GLY A 125 -5.67 -11.05 40.85
N ALA A 126 -5.52 -9.91 41.53
CA ALA A 126 -4.29 -9.11 41.41
C ALA A 126 -3.05 -9.91 41.89
N LYS A 127 -3.16 -10.63 43.01
CA LYS A 127 -2.09 -11.51 43.51
C LYS A 127 -1.84 -12.69 42.57
N GLN A 128 -2.90 -13.26 42.00
CA GLN A 128 -2.78 -14.33 41.03
C GLN A 128 -2.00 -13.89 39.78
N LEU A 129 -2.29 -12.71 39.22
CA LEU A 129 -1.58 -12.18 38.04
C LEU A 129 -0.08 -12.00 38.31
N VAL A 130 0.29 -11.53 39.49
CA VAL A 130 1.70 -11.41 39.90
C VAL A 130 2.36 -12.78 39.99
N SER A 131 1.70 -13.74 40.66
CA SER A 131 2.25 -15.11 40.81
C SER A 131 2.41 -15.84 39.48
N VAL A 132 1.47 -15.66 38.54
CA VAL A 132 1.54 -16.25 37.20
C VAL A 132 2.69 -15.63 36.42
N LYS A 133 2.90 -14.31 36.54
CA LYS A 133 4.01 -13.62 35.88
C LYS A 133 5.36 -14.12 36.39
N GLU A 134 5.56 -14.18 37.70
CA GLU A 134 6.82 -14.66 38.31
C GLU A 134 7.14 -16.10 37.89
N GLN A 135 6.16 -17.01 37.99
CA GLN A 135 6.34 -18.40 37.56
C GLN A 135 6.63 -18.53 36.07
N ALA A 136 6.03 -17.66 35.25
CA ALA A 136 6.22 -17.67 33.81
C ALA A 136 7.58 -17.09 33.38
N GLU A 137 8.12 -16.11 34.12
CA GLU A 137 9.49 -15.61 33.91
C GLU A 137 10.54 -16.69 34.24
N GLU A 138 10.30 -17.51 35.26
CA GLU A 138 11.21 -18.59 35.66
C GLU A 138 11.17 -19.81 34.72
N ARG A 139 9.98 -20.24 34.29
CA ARG A 139 9.79 -21.53 33.60
C ARG A 139 9.41 -21.41 32.13
N GLY A 140 8.96 -20.24 31.68
CA GLY A 140 8.56 -19.98 30.31
C GLY A 140 7.35 -20.79 29.82
N LEU A 141 7.13 -20.78 28.50
CA LEU A 141 6.00 -21.46 27.85
C LEU A 141 6.12 -22.99 27.87
N ALA A 142 7.33 -23.53 27.97
CA ALA A 142 7.55 -24.98 27.94
C ALA A 142 6.82 -25.68 29.09
N ALA A 143 6.98 -25.17 30.32
CA ALA A 143 6.30 -25.71 31.49
C ALA A 143 4.78 -25.60 31.40
N LEU A 144 4.26 -24.51 30.81
CA LEU A 144 2.82 -24.36 30.58
C LEU A 144 2.30 -25.45 29.64
N PHE A 145 2.99 -25.74 28.54
CA PHE A 145 2.56 -26.76 27.58
C PHE A 145 2.71 -28.19 28.11
N GLU A 146 3.64 -28.44 29.04
CA GLU A 146 3.74 -29.71 29.77
C GLU A 146 2.53 -29.92 30.70
N GLN A 147 2.13 -28.87 31.41
CA GLN A 147 1.03 -28.91 32.39
C GLN A 147 -0.35 -28.88 31.73
N ASP A 148 -0.56 -27.99 30.75
CA ASP A 148 -1.83 -27.80 30.04
C ASP A 148 -1.65 -27.99 28.53
N LYS A 149 -1.78 -29.24 28.09
CA LYS A 149 -1.73 -29.62 26.67
C LYS A 149 -2.92 -29.08 25.85
N LYS A 150 -3.99 -28.60 26.49
CA LYS A 150 -5.18 -28.06 25.80
C LYS A 150 -5.06 -26.56 25.54
N SER A 151 -4.16 -25.86 26.22
CA SER A 151 -3.89 -24.42 26.02
C SER A 151 -3.60 -24.03 24.57
N ILE A 152 -3.04 -24.94 23.77
CA ILE A 152 -2.72 -24.76 22.34
C ILE A 152 -3.98 -24.61 21.47
N GLN A 153 -5.12 -25.18 21.88
CA GLN A 153 -6.35 -25.16 21.07
C GLN A 153 -6.88 -23.74 20.85
N GLY A 154 -6.64 -22.81 21.78
CA GLY A 154 -7.02 -21.40 21.64
C GLY A 154 -6.06 -20.56 20.79
N VAL A 155 -4.91 -21.10 20.39
CA VAL A 155 -3.88 -20.41 19.60
C VAL A 155 -4.05 -20.66 18.09
N LEU A 156 -4.58 -21.83 17.73
CA LEU A 156 -4.83 -22.22 16.34
C LEU A 156 -6.15 -21.66 15.84
N GLY A 157 -6.34 -21.65 14.51
CA GLY A 157 -7.63 -21.33 13.92
C GLY A 157 -8.71 -22.31 14.35
N ALA A 158 -9.98 -21.97 14.16
CA ALA A 158 -11.13 -22.83 14.52
C ALA A 158 -11.09 -24.24 13.88
N ASN A 159 -10.35 -24.39 12.78
CA ASN A 159 -10.09 -25.65 12.07
C ASN A 159 -8.83 -26.39 12.55
N GLY A 160 -8.16 -25.91 13.61
CA GLY A 160 -6.91 -26.47 14.13
C GLY A 160 -5.69 -26.21 13.24
N LEU A 161 -5.80 -25.37 12.22
CA LEU A 161 -4.67 -24.97 11.37
C LEU A 161 -3.97 -23.74 11.94
N PRO A 162 -2.65 -23.59 11.73
CA PRO A 162 -1.94 -22.37 12.10
C PRO A 162 -2.50 -21.16 11.32
N PRO A 163 -2.45 -19.94 11.91
CA PRO A 163 -2.89 -18.74 11.20
C PRO A 163 -2.00 -18.50 9.97
N THR A 164 -2.61 -18.05 8.88
CA THR A 164 -1.86 -17.57 7.71
C THR A 164 -1.29 -16.18 7.96
N PRO A 165 -0.21 -15.78 7.29
CA PRO A 165 0.31 -14.42 7.39
C PRO A 165 -0.79 -13.38 7.12
N ALA A 166 -0.92 -12.39 8.00
CA ALA A 166 -1.91 -11.34 7.85
C ALA A 166 -1.58 -10.46 6.65
N GLY A 167 -2.57 -10.23 5.77
CA GLY A 167 -2.45 -9.25 4.69
C GLY A 167 -2.63 -7.83 5.25
N MET A 168 -1.72 -6.91 4.91
CA MET A 168 -1.86 -5.49 5.28
C MET A 168 -2.84 -4.72 4.38
N ASN A 169 -3.37 -5.38 3.34
CA ASN A 169 -4.31 -4.76 2.42
C ASN A 169 -5.69 -4.68 3.06
N THR A 170 -6.23 -3.48 3.17
CA THR A 170 -7.55 -3.20 3.76
C THR A 170 -8.70 -3.64 2.86
N THR A 171 -8.43 -3.91 1.58
CA THR A 171 -9.40 -4.45 0.64
C THR A 171 -9.66 -5.93 0.97
N PRO A 172 -10.92 -6.38 1.10
CA PRO A 172 -11.25 -7.79 1.30
C PRO A 172 -10.61 -8.66 0.21
N VAL A 173 -10.10 -9.85 0.56
CA VAL A 173 -9.41 -10.75 -0.40
C VAL A 173 -10.23 -11.04 -1.66
N ALA A 174 -11.55 -11.13 -1.54
CA ALA A 174 -12.46 -11.32 -2.67
C ALA A 174 -12.49 -10.13 -3.65
N GLN A 175 -12.10 -8.93 -3.20
CA GLN A 175 -12.04 -7.68 -3.96
C GLN A 175 -10.60 -7.24 -4.25
N GLN A 176 -9.59 -7.96 -3.74
CA GLN A 176 -8.19 -7.68 -4.06
C GLN A 176 -7.93 -8.04 -5.52
N SER A 177 -7.33 -7.11 -6.26
CA SER A 177 -6.89 -7.35 -7.64
C SER A 177 -5.94 -8.54 -7.66
N LYS A 178 -6.35 -9.62 -8.31
CA LYS A 178 -5.46 -10.75 -8.56
C LYS A 178 -4.49 -10.36 -9.65
N TYR A 179 -3.30 -10.95 -9.61
CA TYR A 179 -2.41 -10.84 -10.76
C TYR A 179 -3.08 -11.50 -11.96
N GLU A 180 -3.32 -10.71 -12.99
CA GLU A 180 -3.94 -11.13 -14.23
C GLU A 180 -2.99 -10.82 -15.38
N LEU A 181 -2.89 -11.75 -16.33
CA LEU A 181 -2.19 -11.48 -17.57
C LEU A 181 -3.07 -10.57 -18.41
N THR A 182 -2.55 -9.40 -18.75
CA THR A 182 -3.24 -8.45 -19.64
C THR A 182 -3.46 -9.09 -21.01
N GLU A 183 -4.61 -8.82 -21.62
CA GLU A 183 -4.89 -9.26 -23.00
C GLU A 183 -3.90 -8.64 -24.00
N GLU A 184 -3.42 -7.44 -23.70
CA GLU A 184 -2.36 -6.74 -24.43
C GLU A 184 -1.03 -6.92 -23.71
N GLN A 185 -0.10 -7.62 -24.36
CA GLN A 185 1.25 -7.79 -23.85
C GLN A 185 2.17 -6.71 -24.43
N SER A 186 3.03 -6.14 -23.59
CA SER A 186 3.98 -5.09 -24.00
C SER A 186 5.03 -5.57 -25.00
N TYR A 187 5.24 -6.89 -25.05
CA TYR A 187 6.11 -7.55 -26.02
C TYR A 187 5.31 -8.60 -26.77
N ASP A 188 5.60 -8.75 -28.05
CA ASP A 188 5.06 -9.86 -28.81
C ASP A 188 5.56 -11.18 -28.21
N GLY A 189 4.63 -12.12 -27.97
CA GLY A 189 4.99 -13.49 -27.68
C GLY A 189 5.69 -14.11 -28.90
N LYS A 190 6.79 -14.83 -28.67
CA LYS A 190 7.45 -15.61 -29.72
C LYS A 190 6.49 -16.65 -30.32
#